data_AF-A0A7J8SHN0-F1
#
_entry.id   AF-A0A7J8SHN0-F1
#
_cell.length_a   1.000
_cell.length_b   1.000
_cell.length_c   1.000
_cell.angle_alpha   90.00
_cell.angle_beta   90.00
_cell.angle_gamma   90.00
#
_symmetry.space_group_name_H-M   'P 1'
#
loop_
_entity.id
_entity.type
_entity.pdbx_description
1 polymer ?
#
loop_
_entity_poly.entity_id
_entity_poly.type
_entity_poly.pdbx_seq_one_letter_code
_entity_poly.pdbx_strand_id
1 'polypeptide(L)' 'MLSKGFQDLTSLKELDIGECPKLTSLPDKDVLHSLGYLHIYSCPLLKEECLSDKGQEWSKISHIPLVEINGKIVILRESN' A
#
# COMPACT_ATOMS: atom_id res chain seq x y z
N MET A 1 -2.35 15.58 4.42
CA MET A 1 -3.69 15.06 4.76
C MET A 1 -4.34 14.56 3.49
N LEU A 2 -4.43 13.24 3.30
CA LEU A 2 -5.04 12.57 2.13
C LEU A 2 -6.40 11.90 2.47
N SER A 3 -7.06 12.34 3.54
CA SER A 3 -8.02 11.50 4.29
C SER A 3 -9.48 11.51 3.84
N LYS A 4 -9.87 12.28 2.81
CA LYS A 4 -11.30 12.37 2.41
C LYS A 4 -11.66 11.79 1.04
N GLY A 5 -10.70 11.59 0.13
CA GLY A 5 -10.99 11.10 -1.23
C GLY A 5 -11.19 9.59 -1.34
N PHE A 6 -10.85 8.84 -0.30
CA PHE A 6 -10.72 7.38 -0.36
C PHE A 6 -11.69 6.63 0.56
N GLN A 7 -12.58 7.32 1.29
CA GLN A 7 -13.47 6.70 2.29
C GLN A 7 -14.51 5.74 1.69
N ASP A 8 -14.83 5.88 0.39
CA ASP A 8 -15.84 5.08 -0.30
C ASP A 8 -15.27 3.99 -1.22
N LEU A 9 -13.96 3.70 -1.14
CA LEU A 9 -13.29 2.74 -2.01
C LEU A 9 -13.47 1.27 -1.58
N THR A 10 -14.66 0.93 -1.09
CA THR A 10 -15.04 -0.46 -0.74
C THR A 10 -14.94 -1.41 -1.95
N SER A 11 -15.00 -0.87 -3.16
CA SER A 11 -14.86 -1.63 -4.42
C SER A 11 -13.43 -1.68 -4.95
N LEU A 12 -12.49 -0.90 -4.40
CA LEU A 12 -11.13 -0.85 -4.93
C LEU A 12 -10.37 -2.14 -4.57
N LYS A 13 -10.03 -2.93 -5.58
CA LYS A 13 -9.30 -4.20 -5.44
C LYS A 13 -7.82 -4.07 -5.74
N GLU A 14 -7.45 -3.11 -6.58
CA GLU A 14 -6.09 -2.93 -7.05
C GLU A 14 -5.72 -1.45 -6.95
N LEU A 15 -4.52 -1.16 -6.44
CA LEU A 15 -4.00 0.20 -6.29
C LEU A 15 -2.55 0.24 -6.75
N ASP A 16 -2.32 1.01 -7.81
CA ASP A 16 -1.00 1.32 -8.33
C ASP A 16 -0.56 2.73 -7.90
N ILE A 17 0.62 2.84 -7.31
CA ILE A 17 1.24 4.10 -6.90
C ILE A 17 2.62 4.21 -7.56
N GLY A 18 2.66 5.00 -8.63
CA GLY A 18 3.86 5.22 -9.43
C GLY A 18 4.40 6.64 -9.32
N GLU A 19 5.73 6.78 -9.45
CA GLU A 19 6.40 8.06 -9.73
C GLU A 19 6.01 9.22 -8.80
N CYS A 20 5.76 8.90 -7.52
CA CYS A 20 5.40 9.87 -6.48
C CYS A 20 6.57 10.08 -5.49
N PRO A 21 7.60 10.86 -5.83
CA PRO A 21 8.80 11.01 -4.99
C PRO A 21 8.57 11.72 -3.66
N LYS A 22 7.48 12.50 -3.56
CA LYS A 22 7.09 13.24 -2.34
C LYS A 22 6.06 12.51 -1.49
N LEU A 23 5.59 11.33 -1.90
CA LEU A 23 4.61 10.58 -1.14
C LEU A 23 5.31 9.86 0.00
N THR A 24 4.91 10.19 1.23
CA THR A 24 5.51 9.67 2.47
C THR A 24 4.58 8.74 3.23
N SER A 25 3.29 8.69 2.86
CA SER A 25 2.27 7.97 3.62
C SER A 25 1.16 7.46 2.72
N LEU A 26 0.69 6.26 3.01
CA LEU A 26 -0.51 5.65 2.47
C LEU A 26 -1.77 6.11 3.22
N PRO A 27 -2.96 5.96 2.59
CA PRO A 27 -4.23 6.05 3.27
C PRO A 27 -4.31 5.10 4.46
N ASP A 28 -5.18 5.40 5.42
CA ASP A 28 -5.38 4.55 6.59
C ASP A 28 -5.85 3.15 6.21
N LYS A 29 -5.59 2.19 7.10
CA LYS A 29 -5.95 0.77 6.92
C LYS A 29 -7.41 0.56 6.53
N ASP A 30 -8.32 1.36 7.09
CA ASP A 30 -9.76 1.26 6.83
C ASP A 30 -10.12 1.56 5.38
N VAL A 31 -9.34 2.41 4.71
CA VAL A 31 -9.48 2.71 3.29
C VAL A 31 -8.97 1.57 2.42
N LEU A 32 -7.86 0.94 2.85
CA LEU A 32 -7.19 -0.13 2.10
C LEU A 32 -7.75 -1.52 2.40
N HIS A 33 -8.82 -1.63 3.21
CA HIS A 33 -9.31 -2.93 3.69
C HIS A 33 -9.85 -3.83 2.57
N SER A 34 -10.39 -3.24 1.51
CA SER A 34 -11.00 -3.92 0.36
C SER A 34 -9.97 -4.38 -0.67
N LEU A 35 -8.72 -3.94 -0.52
CA LEU A 35 -7.66 -4.06 -1.50
C LEU A 35 -7.07 -5.48 -1.53
N GLY A 36 -7.04 -6.07 -2.72
CA GLY A 36 -6.39 -7.35 -3.01
C GLY A 36 -4.94 -7.20 -3.43
N TYR A 37 -4.63 -6.13 -4.16
CA TYR A 37 -3.31 -5.87 -4.73
C TYR A 37 -2.87 -4.42 -4.52
N LEU A 38 -1.65 -4.23 -4.04
CA LEU A 38 -0.97 -2.94 -3.96
C LEU A 38 0.36 -3.02 -4.68
N HIS A 39 0.60 -2.07 -5.57
CA HIS A 39 1.88 -1.94 -6.24
C HIS A 39 2.43 -0.53 -6.09
N ILE A 40 3.69 -0.43 -5.63
CA ILE A 40 4.39 0.83 -5.40
C ILE A 40 5.68 0.83 -6.22
N TYR A 41 5.86 1.78 -7.12
CA TYR A 41 7.08 1.93 -7.91
C TYR A 41 7.54 3.38 -7.98
N SER A 42 8.87 3.59 -8.02
CA SER A 42 9.47 4.92 -8.11
C SER A 42 9.04 5.91 -7.01
N CYS A 43 8.72 5.40 -5.81
CA CYS A 43 8.33 6.17 -4.62
C CYS A 43 9.33 5.95 -3.48
N PRO A 44 10.52 6.61 -3.48
CA PRO A 44 11.61 6.33 -2.56
C PRO A 44 11.25 6.50 -1.08
N LEU A 45 10.54 7.58 -0.72
CA LEU A 45 10.20 7.87 0.68
C LEU A 45 9.21 6.87 1.26
N LEU A 46 8.16 6.53 0.49
CA LEU A 46 7.17 5.55 0.93
C LEU A 46 7.75 4.13 0.99
N LYS A 47 8.64 3.79 0.05
CA LYS A 47 9.29 2.48 -0.03
C LYS A 47 9.99 2.12 1.28
N GLU A 48 10.77 3.04 1.86
CA GLU A 48 11.52 2.75 3.09
C GLU A 48 10.60 2.43 4.26
N GLU A 49 9.49 3.16 4.39
CA GLU A 49 8.47 2.93 5.42
C GLU A 49 7.63 1.67 5.19
N CYS A 50 7.47 1.22 3.94
CA CYS A 50 6.74 0.01 3.59
C CYS A 50 7.59 -1.27 3.58
N LEU A 51 8.92 -1.18 3.61
CA LEU A 51 9.82 -2.36 3.59
C LEU A 51 10.30 -2.79 4.98
N SER A 52 10.08 -1.97 6.00
CA SER A 52 10.47 -2.27 7.37
C SER A 52 9.29 -2.88 8.13
N ASP A 53 9.50 -4.02 8.78
CA ASP A 53 8.53 -4.65 9.70
C ASP A 53 8.17 -3.74 10.89
N LYS A 54 9.01 -2.75 11.16
CA LYS A 54 8.81 -1.66 12.13
C LYS A 54 8.38 -0.34 11.49
N GLY A 55 8.25 -0.30 10.16
CA GLY A 55 7.84 0.88 9.41
C GLY A 55 6.40 1.23 9.73
N GLN A 56 6.10 2.52 9.86
CA GLN A 56 4.76 2.97 10.26
C GLN A 56 3.70 2.53 9.23
N GLU A 57 4.10 2.48 7.96
CA GLU A 57 3.26 2.14 6.83
C GLU A 57 3.07 0.64 6.64
N TRP A 58 3.96 -0.21 7.20
CA TRP A 58 3.79 -1.67 7.16
C TRP A 58 2.44 -2.12 7.71
N SER A 59 2.04 -1.53 8.84
CA SER A 59 0.75 -1.84 9.49
C SER A 59 -0.47 -1.62 8.59
N LYS A 60 -0.38 -0.66 7.65
CA LYS A 60 -1.44 -0.30 6.69
C LYS A 60 -1.48 -1.21 5.47
N ILE A 61 -0.39 -1.90 5.14
CA ILE A 61 -0.33 -2.79 3.97
C ILE A 61 -0.30 -4.27 4.35
N SER A 62 0.01 -4.57 5.62
CA SER A 62 0.19 -5.93 6.13
C SER A 62 -1.03 -6.82 5.98
N HIS A 63 -2.25 -6.27 5.82
CA HIS A 63 -3.46 -7.06 5.61
C HIS A 63 -3.74 -7.39 4.14
N ILE A 64 -3.10 -6.68 3.21
CA ILE A 64 -3.34 -6.81 1.76
C ILE A 64 -2.77 -8.16 1.28
N PRO A 65 -3.52 -8.94 0.48
CA PRO A 65 -3.07 -10.24 -0.01
C PRO A 65 -1.78 -10.21 -0.83
N LEU A 66 -1.64 -9.23 -1.73
CA LEU A 66 -0.46 -9.10 -2.58
C LEU A 66 0.06 -7.67 -2.54
N VAL A 67 1.34 -7.50 -2.17
CA VAL A 67 2.03 -6.22 -2.20
C VAL A 67 3.34 -6.33 -2.97
N GLU A 68 3.50 -5.49 -3.98
CA GLU A 68 4.67 -5.38 -4.82
C GLU A 68 5.32 -4.00 -4.70
N ILE A 69 6.64 -3.96 -4.53
CA ILE A 69 7.39 -2.71 -4.39
C ILE A 69 8.62 -2.74 -5.31
N ASN A 70 8.68 -1.84 -6.30
CA ASN A 70 9.72 -1.75 -7.33
C ASN A 70 10.03 -3.11 -7.99
N GLY A 71 9.01 -3.84 -8.45
CA GLY A 71 9.18 -5.14 -9.09
C GLY A 71 9.49 -6.29 -8.14
N LYS A 72 9.40 -6.08 -6.82
CA LYS A 72 9.63 -7.12 -5.81
C LYS A 72 8.36 -7.39 -5.02
N ILE A 73 7.92 -8.64 -4.99
CA ILE A 73 6.84 -9.06 -4.12
C ILE A 73 7.33 -9.04 -2.68
N VAL A 74 6.69 -8.23 -1.84
CA VAL A 74 7.01 -8.05 -0.41
C VAL A 74 6.02 -8.82 0.46
N ILE A 75 4.76 -8.88 0.04
CA ILE A 75 3.72 -9.67 0.69
C ILE A 75 3.05 -10.52 -0.37
N LEU A 76 2.95 -11.82 -0.11
CA LEU A 76 2.13 -12.75 -0.88
C LEU A 76 1.41 -13.66 0.10
N ARG A 77 0.08 -13.59 0.09
CA ARG A 77 -0.80 -14.49 0.83
C ARG A 77 -1.52 -15.36 -0.18
N GLU A 78 -1.12 -16.61 -0.26
CA GLU A 78 -1.87 -17.65 -0.97
C GLU A 78 -3.27 -17.70 -0.34
N SER A 79 -4.30 -17.41 -1.16
CA SER A 79 -5.69 -17.56 -0.72
C SER A 79 -5.99 -19.05 -0.71
N ASN A 80 -6.13 -19.64 0.49
CA ASN A 80 -6.53 -21.02 0.70
C ASN A 80 -8.05 -21.10 0.88
#